data_AF-A0A8C5P7X0-F1
#
_entry.id   AF-A0A8C5P7X0-F1
#
_cell.length_a   1.000
_cell.length_b   1.000
_cell.length_c   1.000
_cell.angle_alpha   90.00
_cell.angle_beta   90.00
_cell.angle_gamma   90.00
#
_symmetry.space_group_name_H-M   'P 1'
#
loop_
_entity.id
_entity.type
_entity.pdbx_description
1 polymer ?
#
loop_
_entity_poly.entity_id
_entity_poly.type
_entity_poly.pdbx_seq_one_letter_code
_entity_poly.pdbx_strand_id
1 'polypeptide(L)'
;MLFMLLFIFFCSSKKIDDEEYEDLTINQKWVLAPKTQDTDATLIINKLLKEYDKKLRPDIGIKPTVIDVDIYVNSIGPVSSINMVRNMS
;
A
#
# COMPACT_ATOMS: atom_id res chain seq x y z
N MET A 1 3.35 -10.89 53.50
CA MET A 1 2.84 -9.50 53.50
C MET A 1 2.91 -8.83 52.13
N LEU A 2 3.93 -9.08 51.30
CA LEU A 2 4.06 -8.46 49.95
C LEU A 2 3.05 -8.99 48.91
N PHE A 3 2.60 -10.25 49.04
CA PHE A 3 1.67 -10.87 48.09
C PHE A 3 0.23 -10.31 48.18
N MET A 4 -0.17 -9.80 49.35
CA MET A 4 -1.49 -9.20 49.56
C MET A 4 -1.60 -7.79 48.95
N LEU A 5 -0.48 -7.06 48.82
CA LEU A 5 -0.46 -5.75 48.16
C LEU A 5 -0.62 -5.84 46.64
N LEU A 6 -0.11 -6.92 46.03
CA LEU A 6 -0.23 -7.16 44.59
C LEU A 6 -1.67 -7.45 44.15
N PHE A 7 -2.47 -8.13 44.98
CA PHE A 7 -3.86 -8.45 44.67
C PHE A 7 -4.79 -7.23 44.71
N ILE A 8 -4.52 -6.27 45.60
CA ILE A 8 -5.28 -5.01 45.70
C ILE A 8 -5.02 -4.11 44.50
N PHE A 9 -3.77 -4.10 43.99
CA PHE A 9 -3.41 -3.38 42.78
C PHE A 9 -4.10 -3.94 41.53
N PHE A 10 -4.24 -5.28 41.45
CA PHE A 10 -4.88 -5.93 40.30
C PHE A 10 -6.42 -5.74 40.26
N CYS A 11 -7.04 -5.41 41.39
CA CYS A 11 -8.50 -5.27 41.50
C CYS A 11 -9.01 -3.83 41.24
N SER A 12 -8.15 -2.81 41.29
CA SER A 12 -8.60 -1.40 41.34
C SER A 12 -8.60 -0.64 40.01
N SER A 13 -8.22 -1.25 38.88
CA SER A 13 -8.17 -0.53 37.60
C SER A 13 -9.20 -0.97 36.56
N LYS A 14 -10.18 -1.81 36.91
CA LYS A 14 -11.40 -1.94 36.10
C LYS A 14 -12.36 -0.79 36.42
N LYS A 15 -12.36 0.25 35.58
CA LYS A 15 -13.45 1.22 35.35
C LYS A 15 -13.39 1.55 33.85
N ILE A 16 -14.20 0.91 33.01
CA ILE A 16 -15.59 1.26 32.61
C ILE A 16 -15.62 2.62 31.90
N ASP A 17 -15.77 2.49 30.58
CA ASP A 17 -16.53 3.27 29.58
C ASP A 17 -16.55 4.81 29.70
N ASP A 18 -16.06 5.49 28.66
CA ASP A 18 -16.90 6.24 27.72
C ASP A 18 -16.06 7.03 26.69
N GLU A 19 -16.56 7.04 25.44
CA GLU A 19 -16.41 8.05 24.38
C GLU A 19 -15.10 8.12 23.54
N GLU A 20 -15.25 7.60 22.31
CA GLU A 20 -14.80 8.14 21.00
C GLU A 20 -13.74 9.25 21.04
N TYR A 21 -12.48 8.95 20.68
CA TYR A 21 -11.61 9.84 19.89
C TYR A 21 -10.36 9.08 19.41
N GLU A 22 -9.84 9.51 18.25
CA GLU A 22 -8.57 9.11 17.61
C GLU A 22 -8.61 7.94 16.61
N ASP A 23 -9.32 8.22 15.51
CA ASP A 23 -8.86 7.97 14.14
C ASP A 23 -7.38 8.36 13.95
N LEU A 24 -6.44 7.50 14.34
CA LEU A 24 -5.02 7.71 14.04
C LEU A 24 -4.15 6.44 14.05
N THR A 25 -4.72 5.26 14.31
CA THR A 25 -3.94 4.01 14.49
C THR A 25 -3.69 3.20 13.21
N ILE A 26 -4.28 3.58 12.07
CA ILE A 26 -4.14 2.81 10.81
C ILE A 26 -2.81 3.11 10.09
N ASN A 27 -2.17 4.25 10.37
CA ASN A 27 -0.93 4.65 9.68
C ASN A 27 0.36 4.01 10.24
N GLN A 28 0.30 3.24 11.33
CA GLN A 28 1.52 2.71 11.96
C GLN A 28 2.02 1.38 11.39
N LYS A 29 1.28 0.74 10.47
CA LYS A 29 1.72 -0.52 9.82
C LYS A 29 2.68 -0.29 8.64
N TRP A 30 2.77 0.94 8.12
CA TRP A 30 3.61 1.29 6.96
C TRP A 30 4.81 2.16 7.31
N VAL A 31 5.16 2.31 8.59
CA VAL A 31 6.44 2.92 8.97
C VAL A 31 7.48 1.81 8.94
N LEU A 32 8.03 1.60 7.74
CA LEU A 32 9.18 0.73 7.54
C LEU A 32 10.33 1.25 8.41
N ALA A 33 10.79 0.44 9.36
CA ALA A 33 12.05 0.69 10.04
C ALA A 33 13.16 0.82 8.99
N PRO A 34 14.06 1.82 9.10
CA PRO A 34 15.05 2.08 8.06
C PRO A 34 15.93 0.85 7.88
N LYS A 35 15.89 0.26 6.67
CA LYS A 35 16.86 -0.74 6.24
C LYS A 35 18.10 0.03 5.83
N THR A 36 19.27 -0.38 6.33
CA THR A 36 20.57 0.26 6.06
C THR A 36 21.01 0.24 4.58
N GLN A 37 20.18 -0.30 3.68
CA GLN A 37 20.33 -0.28 2.22
C GLN A 37 19.51 0.80 1.51
N ASP A 38 18.57 1.47 2.20
CA ASP A 38 17.60 2.39 1.58
C ASP A 38 18.26 3.65 0.99
N THR A 39 19.46 4.00 1.46
CA THR A 39 20.25 5.15 1.00
C THR A 39 20.67 5.03 -0.47
N ASP A 40 20.94 3.82 -0.96
CA ASP A 40 21.45 3.60 -2.33
C ASP A 40 20.30 3.56 -3.36
N ALA A 41 19.22 2.84 -3.05
CA ALA A 41 18.05 2.77 -3.92
C ALA A 41 17.38 4.13 -4.11
N THR A 42 17.26 4.92 -3.03
CA THR A 42 16.68 6.27 -3.09
C THR A 42 17.52 7.20 -3.96
N LEU A 43 18.85 7.13 -3.85
CA LEU A 43 19.76 7.92 -4.68
C LEU A 43 19.64 7.55 -6.16
N ILE A 44 19.53 6.26 -6.48
CA ILE A 44 19.36 5.77 -7.84
C ILE A 44 18.05 6.27 -8.44
N ILE A 45 16.94 6.15 -7.71
CA ILE A 45 15.63 6.63 -8.16
C ILE A 45 15.68 8.15 -8.44
N ASN A 46 16.28 8.93 -7.54
CA ASN A 46 16.41 10.37 -7.72
C ASN A 46 17.23 10.73 -8.97
N LYS A 47 18.27 9.95 -9.30
CA LYS A 47 19.03 10.15 -10.54
C LYS A 47 18.23 9.79 -11.78
N LEU A 48 17.45 8.72 -11.75
CA LEU A 48 16.61 8.28 -12.88
C LEU A 48 15.45 9.27 -13.17
N LEU A 49 14.89 9.88 -12.12
CA LEU A 49 13.79 10.84 -12.26
C LEU A 49 14.27 12.25 -12.59
N LYS A 50 15.55 12.56 -12.37
CA LYS A 50 16.13 13.84 -12.74
C LYS A 50 16.01 14.01 -14.26
N GLU A 51 15.35 15.10 -14.67
CA GLU A 51 15.15 15.47 -16.10
C GLU A 51 14.31 14.48 -16.92
N TYR A 52 13.60 13.54 -16.29
CA TYR A 52 12.66 12.66 -16.97
C TYR A 52 11.38 13.40 -17.38
N ASP A 53 11.12 13.54 -18.69
CA ASP A 53 9.84 14.05 -19.21
C ASP A 53 8.87 12.92 -19.55
N LYS A 54 7.87 12.73 -18.68
CA LYS A 54 6.83 11.71 -18.84
C LYS A 54 5.87 11.93 -20.01
N LYS A 55 5.90 13.11 -20.68
CA LYS A 55 5.05 13.39 -21.83
C LYS A 55 5.60 12.82 -23.14
N LEU A 56 6.90 12.52 -23.17
CA LEU A 56 7.57 11.99 -24.35
C LEU A 56 7.71 10.47 -24.24
N ARG A 57 7.38 9.77 -25.32
CA ARG A 57 7.70 8.35 -25.44
C ARG A 57 9.21 8.16 -25.68
N PRO A 58 9.78 6.99 -25.35
CA PRO A 58 11.16 6.67 -25.72
C PRO A 58 11.39 6.76 -27.23
N ASP A 59 12.61 7.12 -27.62
CA ASP A 59 13.07 7.18 -29.02
C ASP A 59 12.18 8.02 -29.95
N ILE A 60 11.62 9.14 -29.44
CA ILE A 60 10.77 10.06 -30.20
C ILE A 60 11.48 10.51 -31.50
N GLY A 61 10.80 10.38 -32.64
CA GLY A 61 11.33 10.77 -33.95
C GLY A 61 12.34 9.80 -34.57
N ILE A 62 12.72 8.71 -33.90
CA ILE A 62 13.68 7.73 -34.44
C ILE A 62 12.96 6.46 -34.88
N LYS A 63 12.41 5.69 -33.93
CA LYS A 63 11.73 4.42 -34.19
C LYS A 63 10.47 4.30 -33.32
N PRO A 64 9.46 3.54 -33.76
CA PRO A 64 8.33 3.21 -32.90
C PRO A 64 8.78 2.38 -31.68
N THR A 65 8.13 2.59 -30.54
CA THR A 65 8.31 1.75 -29.35
C THR A 65 7.54 0.45 -29.54
N VAL A 66 8.22 -0.69 -29.46
CA VAL A 66 7.57 -2.01 -29.47
C VAL A 66 7.10 -2.32 -28.05
N ILE A 67 5.85 -2.73 -27.91
CA ILE A 67 5.25 -3.08 -26.62
C ILE A 67 4.88 -4.56 -26.67
N ASP A 68 5.58 -5.35 -25.86
CA ASP A 68 5.23 -6.76 -25.64
C ASP A 68 4.13 -6.81 -24.58
N VAL A 69 2.99 -7.41 -24.95
CA VAL A 69 1.79 -7.47 -24.10
C VAL A 69 1.49 -8.91 -23.76
N ASP A 70 1.30 -9.18 -22.47
CA ASP A 70 0.78 -10.45 -21.95
C ASP A 70 -0.45 -10.17 -21.07
N ILE A 71 -1.51 -10.95 -21.27
CA ILE A 71 -2.81 -10.73 -20.61
C ILE A 71 -3.18 -12.01 -19.86
N TYR A 72 -3.17 -11.92 -18.53
CA TYR A 72 -3.70 -12.95 -17.65
C TYR A 72 -5.14 -12.61 -17.25
N VAL A 73 -6.03 -13.58 -17.41
CA VAL A 73 -7.45 -13.44 -17.08
C VAL A 73 -7.72 -14.16 -15.77
N ASN A 74 -8.13 -13.43 -14.74
CA ASN A 74 -8.49 -14.07 -13.48
C ASN A 74 -9.91 -14.67 -13.55
N SER A 75 -10.87 -13.89 -14.07
CA SER A 75 -12.26 -14.34 -14.19
C SER A 75 -12.99 -13.69 -15.37
N ILE A 76 -13.99 -14.42 -15.88
CA ILE A 76 -14.85 -13.99 -16.98
C ILE A 76 -16.28 -13.93 -16.46
N GLY A 77 -16.87 -12.74 -16.44
CA GLY A 77 -18.22 -12.51 -15.94
C GLY A 77 -19.33 -13.07 -16.86
N PRO A 78 -20.60 -13.02 -16.42
CA PRO A 78 -21.73 -13.43 -17.25
C PRO A 78 -21.88 -12.51 -18.47
N VAL A 79 -22.28 -13.10 -19.61
CA VAL A 79 -22.54 -12.36 -20.86
C VAL A 79 -23.98 -11.89 -20.87
N SER A 80 -24.19 -10.59 -21.08
CA SER A 80 -25.50 -10.09 -21.43
C SER A 80 -25.76 -10.33 -22.92
N SER A 81 -26.70 -11.22 -23.25
CA SER A 81 -27.07 -11.47 -24.65
C SER A 81 -27.92 -10.34 -25.24
N ILE A 82 -28.63 -9.59 -24.39
CA ILE A 82 -29.43 -8.42 -24.78
C ILE A 82 -28.51 -7.26 -25.16
N ASN A 83 -27.45 -7.04 -24.38
CA ASN A 83 -26.54 -5.91 -24.58
C ASN A 83 -25.27 -6.29 -25.34
N MET A 84 -25.05 -7.58 -25.62
CA MET A 84 -23.86 -8.14 -26.26
C MET A 84 -22.53 -7.73 -25.60
N VAL A 85 -22.53 -7.55 -24.28
CA VAL A 85 -21.34 -7.17 -23.50
C VAL A 85 -21.08 -8.13 -22.36
N ARG A 86 -19.81 -8.17 -21.93
CA ARG A 86 -19.33 -8.97 -20.81
C ARG A 86 -18.23 -8.22 -20.08
N ASN A 87 -18.16 -8.39 -18.76
CA ASN A 87 -17.08 -7.89 -17.92
C ASN A 87 -16.00 -8.96 -17.71
N MET A 88 -14.78 -8.50 -17.49
CA MET A 88 -13.59 -9.30 -17.25
C MET A 88 -12.83 -8.65 -16.10
N SER A 89 -12.37 -9.46 -15.14
CA SER A 89 -11.64 -9.02 -13.94
C SER A 89 -10.45 -9.91 -13.68
#